data_AF-A0A7M7M594-F1
#
_entry.id   AF-A0A7M7M594-F1
#
_cell.length_a   1.000
_cell.length_b   1.000
_cell.length_c   1.000
_cell.angle_alpha   90.00
_cell.angle_beta   90.00
_cell.angle_gamma   90.00
#
_symmetry.space_group_name_H-M   'P 1'
#
loop_
_entity.id
_entity.type
_entity.pdbx_description
1 polymer ?
#
loop_
_entity_poly.entity_id
_entity_poly.type
_entity_poly.pdbx_seq_one_letter_code
_entity_poly.pdbx_strand_id
1 'polypeptide(L)'
;MVRSSAMLNRLGKTVSRLNFQDSIYLSLRVEYLLIQIDSVLSAQYKHLMTFTNGTDLLNRLDEAMSAAVRFKNWFREIMRTQDKFTLERYLSHGVGVEQKESKTVRKILSRIMIFLPRWVNFDVGGCFCAKPQVLQELYDGYRVSILQGTKKVFMEFDAEDVRECNKTVLQVPLDPSSPMQATVYIRLDQRGGFRRLFMPKDRKVFFDESFDPVALLGFEGSLLGKGDIEMPIAVRLWPTPDCETLYQELLAESAFISSSVSTELYGKSKEKLVNCGLSTGGVPGRSDS
;
A
#
# COMPACT_ATOMS: atom_id res chain seq x y z
N MET A 1 -1.49 27.24 10.99
CA MET A 1 -0.38 27.80 10.16
C MET A 1 0.86 28.26 10.96
N VAL A 2 0.75 29.03 12.05
CA VAL A 2 1.91 29.61 12.78
C VAL A 2 2.95 28.59 13.30
N ARG A 3 2.50 27.44 13.84
CA ARG A 3 3.42 26.38 14.33
C ARG A 3 4.24 25.73 13.21
N SER A 4 3.73 25.66 11.99
CA SER A 4 4.41 25.04 10.85
C SER A 4 5.61 25.88 10.38
N SER A 5 5.42 27.20 10.28
CA SER A 5 6.49 28.14 9.86
C SER A 5 7.69 28.14 10.83
N ALA A 6 7.44 28.17 12.15
CA ALA A 6 8.51 28.12 13.14
C ALA A 6 9.32 26.80 13.08
N MET A 7 8.65 25.67 12.81
CA MET A 7 9.31 24.38 12.63
C MET A 7 10.12 24.32 11.34
N LEU A 8 9.58 24.79 10.21
CA LEU A 8 10.31 24.88 8.94
C LEU A 8 11.55 25.78 9.06
N ASN A 9 11.45 26.92 9.75
CA ASN A 9 12.61 27.79 9.98
C ASN A 9 13.71 27.11 10.82
N ARG A 10 13.34 26.36 11.86
CA ARG A 10 14.30 25.58 12.66
C ARG A 10 14.93 24.45 11.86
N LEU A 11 14.13 23.78 11.01
CA LEU A 11 14.61 22.74 10.13
C LEU A 11 15.59 23.30 9.10
N GLY A 12 15.25 24.42 8.45
CA GLY A 12 16.11 25.12 7.50
C GLY A 12 17.46 25.49 8.10
N LYS A 13 17.49 26.05 9.32
CA LYS A 13 18.75 26.32 10.05
C LYS A 13 19.60 25.07 10.28
N THR A 14 18.97 23.91 10.46
CA THR A 14 19.68 22.64 10.65
C THR A 14 20.24 22.13 9.33
N VAL A 15 19.43 22.21 8.27
CA VAL A 15 19.80 21.83 6.90
C VAL A 15 20.98 22.66 6.39
N SER A 16 20.97 23.98 6.59
CA SER A 16 22.06 24.87 6.14
C SER A 16 23.40 24.65 6.87
N ARG A 17 23.42 23.83 7.93
CA ARG A 17 24.63 23.49 8.70
C ARG A 17 25.18 22.11 8.34
N LEU A 18 24.55 21.39 7.42
CA LEU A 18 25.06 20.11 6.94
C LEU A 18 26.39 20.31 6.21
N ASN A 19 27.28 19.33 6.35
CA ASN A 19 28.46 19.28 5.50
C ASN A 19 28.05 19.01 4.04
N PHE A 20 28.99 19.18 3.11
CA PHE A 20 28.72 19.04 1.68
C PHE A 20 28.14 17.67 1.30
N GLN A 21 28.68 16.57 1.84
CA GLN A 21 28.24 15.20 1.53
C GLN A 21 26.83 14.92 2.06
N ASP A 22 26.56 15.27 3.33
CA ASP A 22 25.24 15.14 3.95
C ASP A 22 24.19 15.99 3.22
N SER A 23 24.59 17.16 2.73
CA SER A 23 23.73 18.04 1.93
C SER A 23 23.35 17.40 0.60
N ILE A 24 24.32 16.85 -0.14
CA ILE A 24 24.06 16.13 -1.41
C ILE A 24 23.14 14.94 -1.16
N TYR A 25 23.47 14.10 -0.17
CA TYR A 25 22.67 12.94 0.15
C TYR A 25 21.24 13.33 0.51
N LEU A 26 21.06 14.29 1.42
CA LEU A 26 19.75 14.77 1.82
C LEU A 26 18.97 15.33 0.62
N SER A 27 19.61 16.12 -0.23
CA SER A 27 18.99 16.67 -1.45
C SER A 27 18.44 15.56 -2.34
N LEU A 28 19.27 14.58 -2.69
CA LEU A 28 18.89 13.47 -3.56
C LEU A 28 17.79 12.60 -2.94
N ARG A 29 17.90 12.30 -1.64
CA ARG A 29 16.93 11.47 -0.91
C ARG A 29 15.55 12.14 -0.83
N VAL A 30 15.52 13.43 -0.52
CA VAL A 30 14.27 14.20 -0.39
C VAL A 30 13.65 14.46 -1.76
N GLU A 31 14.43 14.77 -2.80
CA GLU A 31 13.89 14.93 -4.15
C GLU A 31 13.28 13.62 -4.66
N TYR A 32 13.94 12.46 -4.45
CA TYR A 32 13.36 11.17 -4.80
C TYR A 32 12.06 10.88 -4.03
N LEU A 33 12.04 11.14 -2.72
CA LEU A 33 10.83 11.03 -1.91
C LEU A 33 9.68 11.89 -2.46
N LEU A 34 9.95 13.14 -2.82
CA LEU A 34 8.94 14.05 -3.34
C LEU A 34 8.43 13.62 -4.73
N ILE A 35 9.29 13.05 -5.57
CA ILE A 35 8.88 12.45 -6.85
C ILE A 35 7.93 11.27 -6.61
N GLN A 36 8.26 10.39 -5.67
CA GLN A 36 7.41 9.23 -5.35
C GLN A 36 6.07 9.64 -4.74
N ILE A 37 6.07 10.62 -3.82
CA ILE A 37 4.84 11.20 -3.26
C ILE A 37 3.97 11.79 -4.38
N ASP A 38 4.54 12.61 -5.27
CA ASP A 38 3.79 13.22 -6.37
C ASP A 38 3.18 12.16 -7.31
N SER A 39 3.95 11.14 -7.65
CA SER A 39 3.52 10.01 -8.48
C SER A 39 2.36 9.24 -7.85
N VAL A 40 2.50 8.82 -6.58
CA VAL A 40 1.49 7.99 -5.90
C VAL A 40 0.20 8.77 -5.63
N LEU A 41 0.28 10.03 -5.18
CA LEU A 41 -0.90 10.85 -4.96
C LEU A 41 -1.64 11.12 -6.28
N SER A 42 -0.92 11.40 -7.37
CA SER A 42 -1.52 11.62 -8.68
C SER A 42 -2.21 10.35 -9.21
N ALA A 43 -1.62 9.17 -8.99
CA ALA A 43 -2.24 7.91 -9.36
C ALA A 43 -3.51 7.63 -8.54
N GLN A 44 -3.44 7.81 -7.22
CA GLN A 44 -4.60 7.67 -6.33
C GLN A 44 -5.72 8.65 -6.66
N TYR A 45 -5.38 9.90 -7.01
CA TYR A 45 -6.35 10.91 -7.43
C TYR A 45 -7.09 10.48 -8.69
N LYS A 46 -6.35 10.08 -9.73
CA LYS A 46 -6.93 9.58 -10.99
C LYS A 46 -7.84 8.36 -10.75
N HIS A 47 -7.44 7.47 -9.85
CA HIS A 47 -8.26 6.31 -9.50
C HIS A 47 -9.54 6.74 -8.78
N LEU A 48 -9.46 7.64 -7.78
CA LEU A 48 -10.63 8.13 -7.04
C LEU A 48 -11.62 8.90 -7.89
N MET A 49 -11.16 9.59 -8.93
CA MET A 49 -12.03 10.27 -9.91
C MET A 49 -12.97 9.31 -10.66
N THR A 50 -12.75 7.99 -10.59
CA THR A 50 -13.64 6.99 -11.16
C THR A 50 -14.84 6.64 -10.26
N PHE A 51 -14.83 7.08 -9.00
CA PHE A 51 -15.89 6.81 -8.03
C PHE A 51 -16.89 7.98 -7.96
N THR A 52 -18.17 7.67 -7.81
CA THR A 52 -19.25 8.69 -7.74
C THR A 52 -19.28 9.45 -6.41
N ASN A 53 -18.80 8.84 -5.31
CA ASN A 53 -18.88 9.38 -3.95
C ASN A 53 -17.49 9.76 -3.36
N GLY A 54 -16.46 9.92 -4.21
CA GLY A 54 -15.07 10.10 -3.78
C GLY A 54 -14.66 11.51 -3.33
N THR A 55 -15.57 12.49 -3.31
CA THR A 55 -15.26 13.93 -3.16
C THR A 55 -14.43 14.26 -1.92
N ASP A 56 -14.75 13.66 -0.77
CA ASP A 56 -14.04 13.95 0.48
C ASP A 56 -12.57 13.48 0.43
N LEU A 57 -12.31 12.31 -0.17
CA LEU A 57 -10.95 11.81 -0.36
C LEU A 57 -10.19 12.61 -1.42
N LEU A 58 -10.86 13.01 -2.50
CA LEU A 58 -10.27 13.86 -3.54
C LEU A 58 -9.80 15.19 -2.95
N ASN A 59 -10.63 15.85 -2.13
CA ASN A 59 -10.25 17.08 -1.43
C ASN A 59 -9.01 16.90 -0.54
N ARG A 60 -8.95 15.78 0.20
CA ARG A 60 -7.78 15.48 1.05
C ARG A 60 -6.51 15.21 0.23
N LEU A 61 -6.64 14.57 -0.92
CA LEU A 61 -5.52 14.39 -1.84
C LEU A 61 -5.05 15.72 -2.45
N ASP A 62 -5.96 16.58 -2.88
CA ASP A 62 -5.64 17.91 -3.42
C ASP A 62 -4.89 18.77 -2.39
N GLU A 63 -5.33 18.74 -1.13
CA GLU A 63 -4.63 19.41 -0.03
C GLU A 63 -3.22 18.86 0.19
N ALA A 64 -3.05 17.53 0.12
CA ALA A 64 -1.76 16.87 0.30
C ALA A 64 -0.80 17.10 -0.86
N MET A 65 -1.29 17.06 -2.11
CA MET A 65 -0.54 17.42 -3.31
C MET A 65 -0.08 18.88 -3.22
N SER A 66 -0.99 19.79 -2.85
CA SER A 66 -0.66 21.20 -2.61
C SER A 66 0.37 21.39 -1.49
N ALA A 67 0.29 20.62 -0.42
CA ALA A 67 1.27 20.63 0.67
C ALA A 67 2.65 20.14 0.21
N ALA A 68 2.71 19.04 -0.56
CA ALA A 68 3.93 18.50 -1.13
C ALA A 68 4.61 19.51 -2.07
N VAL A 69 3.84 20.19 -2.93
CA VAL A 69 4.36 21.26 -3.81
C VAL A 69 4.94 22.43 -3.01
N ARG A 70 4.22 22.92 -2.00
CA ARG A 70 4.73 23.99 -1.13
C ARG A 70 6.01 23.59 -0.41
N PHE A 71 6.07 22.36 0.11
CA PHE A 71 7.26 21.84 0.77
C PHE A 71 8.43 21.71 -0.20
N LYS A 72 8.21 21.18 -1.41
CA LYS A 72 9.22 21.06 -2.46
C LYS A 72 9.85 22.41 -2.81
N ASN A 73 9.04 23.44 -2.98
CA ASN A 73 9.52 24.79 -3.27
C ASN A 73 10.38 25.35 -2.11
N TRP A 74 9.89 25.21 -0.88
CA TRP A 74 10.66 25.58 0.32
C TRP A 74 12.00 24.82 0.43
N PHE A 75 11.99 23.51 0.18
CA PHE A 75 13.17 22.68 0.30
C PHE A 75 14.25 23.08 -0.71
N ARG A 76 13.86 23.32 -1.97
CA ARG A 76 14.78 23.79 -3.02
C ARG A 76 15.37 25.15 -2.72
N GLU A 77 14.58 26.06 -2.17
CA GLU A 77 15.05 27.38 -1.73
C GLU A 77 16.12 27.27 -0.63
N ILE A 78 15.87 26.44 0.39
CA ILE A 78 16.79 26.23 1.51
C ILE A 78 18.08 25.52 1.08
N MET A 79 17.98 24.50 0.24
CA MET A 79 19.13 23.74 -0.24
C MET A 79 19.94 24.52 -1.28
N ARG A 80 19.39 25.59 -1.86
CA ARG A 80 19.95 26.33 -3.00
C ARG A 80 20.33 25.40 -4.15
N THR A 81 19.60 24.30 -4.31
CA THR A 81 19.85 23.30 -5.34
C THR A 81 19.47 23.87 -6.70
N GLN A 82 20.47 24.27 -7.48
CA GLN A 82 20.28 24.64 -8.89
C GLN A 82 20.33 23.42 -9.81
N ASP A 83 21.02 22.36 -9.40
CA ASP A 83 21.09 21.15 -10.22
C ASP A 83 19.79 20.35 -10.14
N LYS A 84 19.31 19.93 -11.32
CA LYS A 84 18.15 19.06 -11.44
C LYS A 84 18.47 17.67 -10.85
N PHE A 85 17.50 17.10 -10.14
CA PHE A 85 17.51 15.68 -9.80
C PHE A 85 17.59 14.84 -11.07
N THR A 86 18.45 13.81 -11.08
CA THR A 86 18.41 12.72 -12.07
C THR A 86 18.58 11.38 -11.37
N LEU A 87 17.98 10.33 -11.94
CA LEU A 87 18.07 8.99 -11.37
C LEU A 87 19.52 8.49 -11.39
N GLU A 88 20.29 8.83 -12.42
CA GLU A 88 21.72 8.48 -12.53
C GLU A 88 22.54 9.10 -11.39
N ARG A 89 22.27 10.36 -11.03
CA ARG A 89 22.91 11.00 -9.86
C ARG A 89 22.53 10.30 -8.57
N TYR A 90 21.27 9.94 -8.41
CA TYR A 90 20.80 9.20 -7.24
C TYR A 90 21.52 7.85 -7.09
N LEU A 91 21.56 7.07 -8.17
CA LEU A 91 22.20 5.75 -8.21
C LEU A 91 23.72 5.83 -8.04
N SER A 92 24.38 6.76 -8.74
CA SER A 92 25.85 6.94 -8.64
C SER A 92 26.32 7.36 -7.24
N HIS A 93 25.50 8.07 -6.48
CA HIS A 93 25.80 8.44 -5.10
C HIS A 93 25.45 7.33 -4.09
N GLY A 94 24.87 6.21 -4.56
CA GLY A 94 24.46 5.08 -3.73
C GLY A 94 23.40 5.46 -2.70
N VAL A 95 22.55 6.45 -3.01
CA VAL A 95 21.53 6.95 -2.09
C VAL A 95 20.50 5.85 -1.86
N GLY A 96 20.27 5.50 -0.59
CA GLY A 96 19.33 4.46 -0.21
C GLY A 96 19.39 4.21 1.30
N VAL A 97 18.41 3.49 1.82
CA VAL A 97 18.29 3.27 3.27
C VAL A 97 19.40 2.41 3.87
N GLU A 98 20.10 1.63 3.04
CA GLU A 98 21.26 0.85 3.46
C GLU A 98 22.52 1.70 3.65
N GLN A 99 22.55 2.93 3.13
CA GLN A 99 23.69 3.82 3.25
C GLN A 99 23.77 4.37 4.70
N LYS A 100 24.98 4.36 5.28
CA LYS A 100 25.23 4.94 6.61
C LYS A 100 25.22 6.46 6.56
N GLU A 101 24.04 7.05 6.57
CA GLU A 101 23.85 8.49 6.67
C GLU A 101 24.09 9.02 8.10
N SER A 102 24.40 10.31 8.23
CA SER A 102 24.67 10.91 9.54
C SER A 102 23.43 10.92 10.43
N LYS A 103 23.63 10.91 11.77
CA LYS A 103 22.52 11.02 12.74
C LYS A 103 21.71 12.31 12.53
N THR A 104 22.33 13.37 12.02
CA THR A 104 21.67 14.64 11.73
C THR A 104 20.74 14.51 10.52
N VAL A 105 21.22 13.90 9.43
CA VAL A 105 20.42 13.62 8.22
C VAL A 105 19.19 12.78 8.57
N ARG A 106 19.35 11.68 9.34
CA ARG A 106 18.22 10.86 9.81
C ARG A 106 17.15 11.67 10.53
N LYS A 107 17.57 12.51 11.48
CA LYS A 107 16.65 13.38 12.22
C LYS A 107 15.94 14.37 11.31
N ILE A 108 16.60 14.88 10.27
CA ILE A 108 15.97 15.76 9.28
C ILE A 108 14.94 14.98 8.48
N LEU A 109 15.32 13.82 7.93
CA LEU A 109 14.47 12.92 7.15
C LEU A 109 13.20 12.50 7.90
N SER A 110 13.28 12.11 9.17
CA SER A 110 12.07 11.79 9.94
C SER A 110 11.23 13.04 10.24
N ARG A 111 11.84 14.22 10.40
CA ARG A 111 11.13 15.47 10.72
C ARG A 111 10.41 16.08 9.52
N ILE A 112 10.94 15.92 8.30
CA ILE A 112 10.25 16.45 7.10
C ILE A 112 8.89 15.77 6.88
N MET A 113 8.73 14.53 7.33
CA MET A 113 7.47 13.78 7.22
C MET A 113 6.32 14.39 8.03
N ILE A 114 6.57 15.39 8.89
CA ILE A 114 5.50 16.16 9.55
C ILE A 114 4.77 17.07 8.56
N PHE A 115 5.41 17.45 7.45
CA PHE A 115 4.88 18.37 6.44
C PHE A 115 4.36 17.68 5.18
N LEU A 116 4.50 16.36 5.11
CA LEU A 116 4.19 15.53 3.96
C LEU A 116 3.17 14.46 4.34
N PRO A 117 2.40 13.93 3.37
CA PRO A 117 1.62 12.72 3.61
C PRO A 117 2.56 11.59 4.02
N ARG A 118 2.15 10.85 5.05
CA ARG A 118 3.06 9.91 5.73
C ARG A 118 2.41 8.59 6.12
N TRP A 119 1.13 8.38 5.86
CA TRP A 119 0.48 7.13 6.25
C TRP A 119 0.54 6.15 5.11
N VAL A 120 1.47 5.20 5.19
CA VAL A 120 1.64 4.14 4.20
C VAL A 120 0.70 3.00 4.55
N ASN A 121 -0.05 2.54 3.57
CA ASN A 121 -1.03 1.48 3.72
C ASN A 121 -0.62 0.33 2.82
N PHE A 122 -0.38 -0.82 3.45
CA PHE A 122 -0.05 -2.07 2.78
C PHE A 122 -1.32 -2.91 2.71
N ASP A 123 -1.90 -2.97 1.52
CA ASP A 123 -3.00 -3.88 1.20
C ASP A 123 -2.39 -5.25 0.91
N VAL A 124 -2.39 -6.12 1.91
CA VAL A 124 -1.75 -7.43 1.83
C VAL A 124 -2.78 -8.48 1.46
N GLY A 125 -2.53 -9.18 0.36
CA GLY A 125 -3.30 -10.33 -0.08
C GLY A 125 -2.81 -11.65 0.53
N GLY A 126 -3.44 -12.75 0.10
CA GLY A 126 -3.05 -14.10 0.46
C GLY A 126 -1.60 -14.42 0.05
N CYS A 127 -0.78 -14.86 0.98
CA CYS A 127 0.60 -15.29 0.69
C CYS A 127 0.60 -16.62 -0.09
N PHE A 128 1.51 -16.76 -1.05
CA PHE A 128 1.68 -17.97 -1.85
C PHE A 128 3.10 -18.52 -1.69
N CYS A 129 3.28 -19.83 -1.84
CA CYS A 129 4.60 -20.44 -1.91
C CYS A 129 4.61 -21.59 -2.92
N ALA A 130 5.63 -21.65 -3.77
CA ALA A 130 5.77 -22.73 -4.75
C ALA A 130 6.05 -24.10 -4.10
N LYS A 131 6.54 -24.14 -2.86
CA LYS A 131 6.83 -25.38 -2.12
C LYS A 131 5.55 -25.93 -1.50
N PRO A 132 5.06 -27.12 -1.90
CA PRO A 132 3.77 -27.64 -1.43
C PRO A 132 3.66 -27.78 0.08
N GLN A 133 4.75 -28.16 0.75
CA GLN A 133 4.77 -28.28 2.22
C GLN A 133 4.55 -26.94 2.92
N VAL A 134 5.23 -25.89 2.44
CA VAL A 134 5.10 -24.53 3.01
C VAL A 134 3.74 -23.92 2.66
N LEU A 135 3.26 -24.16 1.44
CA LEU A 135 1.93 -23.75 1.02
C LEU A 135 0.83 -24.36 1.90
N GLN A 136 0.96 -25.64 2.26
CA GLN A 136 0.04 -26.28 3.19
C GLN A 136 0.07 -25.62 4.58
N GLU A 137 1.26 -25.31 5.10
CA GLU A 137 1.38 -24.62 6.39
C GLU A 137 0.82 -23.18 6.33
N LEU A 138 0.91 -22.49 5.18
CA LEU A 138 0.25 -21.20 4.97
C LEU A 138 -1.28 -21.32 5.00
N TYR A 139 -1.84 -22.40 4.46
CA TYR A 139 -3.29 -22.67 4.54
C TYR A 139 -3.80 -22.90 5.97
N ASP A 140 -2.93 -23.35 6.89
CA ASP A 140 -3.28 -23.52 8.30
C ASP A 140 -3.22 -22.18 9.08
N GLY A 141 -2.66 -21.14 8.47
CA GLY A 141 -2.64 -19.76 8.96
C GLY A 141 -1.24 -19.20 9.21
N TYR A 142 -1.12 -17.89 9.05
CA TYR A 142 0.15 -17.17 9.17
C TYR A 142 -0.04 -15.78 9.78
N ARG A 143 1.07 -15.12 10.13
CA ARG A 143 1.09 -13.71 10.51
C ARG A 143 1.96 -12.95 9.53
N VAL A 144 1.45 -11.83 9.04
CA VAL A 144 2.26 -10.82 8.34
C VAL A 144 2.58 -9.71 9.34
N SER A 145 3.82 -9.23 9.35
CA SER A 145 4.17 -8.00 10.06
C SER A 145 4.97 -7.05 9.20
N ILE A 146 4.69 -5.77 9.36
CA ILE A 146 5.48 -4.68 8.79
C ILE A 146 6.10 -3.90 9.94
N LEU A 147 7.42 -3.68 9.89
CA LEU A 147 8.20 -2.93 10.86
C LEU A 147 8.92 -1.78 10.15
N GLN A 148 8.75 -0.56 10.66
CA GLN A 148 9.56 0.59 10.25
C GLN A 148 10.11 1.31 11.48
N GLY A 149 11.44 1.31 11.63
CA GLY A 149 12.11 1.84 12.80
C GLY A 149 11.65 1.14 14.09
N THR A 150 10.85 1.82 14.90
CA THR A 150 10.29 1.26 16.16
C THR A 150 8.81 0.90 16.05
N LYS A 151 8.18 1.15 14.90
CA LYS A 151 6.74 0.94 14.70
C LYS A 151 6.51 -0.40 14.01
N LYS A 152 5.89 -1.34 14.72
CA LYS A 152 5.49 -2.65 14.20
C LYS A 152 3.98 -2.75 14.16
N VAL A 153 3.45 -3.18 13.02
CA VAL A 153 2.06 -3.60 12.85
C VAL A 153 2.02 -5.02 12.33
N PHE A 154 0.95 -5.74 12.62
CA PHE A 154 0.81 -7.12 12.16
C PHE A 154 -0.66 -7.48 11.97
N MET A 155 -0.91 -8.46 11.11
CA MET A 155 -2.18 -9.15 10.97
C MET A 155 -1.95 -10.65 11.12
N GLU A 156 -2.85 -11.32 11.82
CA GLU A 156 -2.89 -12.79 11.84
C GLU A 156 -4.02 -13.24 10.93
N PHE A 157 -3.72 -14.16 10.03
CA PHE A 157 -4.66 -14.86 9.18
C PHE A 157 -4.80 -16.26 9.73
N ASP A 158 -6.03 -16.65 10.08
CA ASP A 158 -6.33 -18.05 10.37
C ASP A 158 -6.72 -18.81 9.08
N ALA A 159 -7.00 -20.11 9.22
CA ALA A 159 -7.35 -20.94 8.08
C ALA A 159 -8.65 -20.51 7.38
N GLU A 160 -9.57 -19.84 8.09
CA GLU A 160 -10.79 -19.27 7.49
C GLU A 160 -10.42 -18.07 6.63
N ASP A 161 -9.63 -17.14 7.18
CA ASP A 161 -9.17 -15.95 6.45
C ASP A 161 -8.44 -16.30 5.15
N VAL A 162 -7.56 -17.31 5.19
CA VAL A 162 -6.80 -17.73 4.02
C VAL A 162 -7.69 -18.39 2.97
N ARG A 163 -8.69 -19.19 3.38
CA ARG A 163 -9.63 -19.83 2.45
C ARG A 163 -10.54 -18.82 1.75
N GLU A 164 -10.94 -17.78 2.47
CA GLU A 164 -11.77 -16.70 1.92
C GLU A 164 -10.96 -15.68 1.10
N CYS A 165 -9.63 -15.87 1.00
CA CYS A 165 -8.71 -14.92 0.36
C CYS A 165 -8.85 -13.50 0.95
N ASN A 166 -9.06 -13.40 2.28
CA ASN A 166 -9.25 -12.13 2.95
C ASN A 166 -8.04 -11.22 2.70
N LYS A 167 -8.33 -9.97 2.32
CA LYS A 167 -7.33 -8.91 2.23
C LYS A 167 -7.28 -8.17 3.56
N THR A 168 -6.08 -7.72 3.92
CA THR A 168 -5.91 -6.88 5.12
C THR A 168 -5.14 -5.62 4.79
N VAL A 169 -5.38 -4.56 5.55
CA VAL A 169 -4.62 -3.32 5.41
C VAL A 169 -3.80 -3.07 6.66
N LEU A 170 -2.48 -3.01 6.48
CA LEU A 170 -1.52 -2.65 7.53
C LEU A 170 -1.07 -1.20 7.34
N GLN A 171 -1.28 -0.36 8.35
CA GLN A 171 -0.93 1.07 8.28
C GLN A 171 0.33 1.39 9.09
N VAL A 172 1.31 2.04 8.47
CA VAL A 172 2.58 2.42 9.11
C VAL A 172 2.96 3.86 8.72
N PRO A 173 3.42 4.68 9.69
CA PRO A 173 3.94 6.01 9.35
C PRO A 173 5.28 5.91 8.63
N LEU A 174 5.36 6.49 7.43
CA LEU A 174 6.56 6.59 6.60
C LEU A 174 7.68 7.30 7.35
N ASP A 175 8.83 6.65 7.44
CA ASP A 175 10.11 7.22 7.85
C ASP A 175 11.18 6.92 6.79
N PRO A 176 11.55 7.90 5.94
CA PRO A 176 12.48 7.67 4.84
C PRO A 176 13.93 7.37 5.29
N SER A 177 14.22 7.47 6.60
CA SER A 177 15.51 7.15 7.21
C SER A 177 15.61 5.74 7.82
N SER A 178 14.50 5.00 7.81
CA SER A 178 14.42 3.66 8.41
C SER A 178 13.90 2.67 7.38
N PRO A 179 14.50 1.47 7.28
CA PRO A 179 14.05 0.49 6.30
C PRO A 179 12.68 -0.04 6.68
N MET A 180 11.94 -0.50 5.67
CA MET A 180 10.67 -1.19 5.83
C MET A 180 10.94 -2.70 5.83
N GLN A 181 10.80 -3.33 6.98
CA GLN A 181 10.95 -4.78 7.10
C GLN A 181 9.57 -5.44 7.03
N ALA A 182 9.40 -6.37 6.09
CA ALA A 182 8.23 -7.21 5.98
C ALA A 182 8.59 -8.64 6.36
N THR A 183 7.78 -9.26 7.22
CA THR A 183 8.03 -10.60 7.74
C THR A 183 6.77 -11.45 7.69
N VAL A 184 6.85 -12.67 7.16
CA VAL A 184 5.80 -13.69 7.23
C VAL A 184 6.21 -14.77 8.20
N TYR A 185 5.38 -14.98 9.22
CA TYR A 185 5.52 -16.02 10.22
C TYR A 185 4.47 -17.09 9.99
N ILE A 186 4.89 -18.32 9.77
CA ILE A 186 3.96 -19.45 9.69
C ILE A 186 3.74 -19.98 11.11
N ARG A 187 2.48 -20.27 11.43
CA ARG A 187 2.16 -20.95 12.69
C ARG A 187 2.60 -22.41 12.54
N LEU A 188 3.58 -22.84 13.33
CA LEU A 188 3.86 -24.27 13.42
C LEU A 188 2.70 -24.92 14.17
N ASP A 189 1.92 -25.71 13.45
CA ASP A 189 0.75 -26.32 14.02
C ASP A 189 1.11 -27.43 15.02
N GLN A 190 0.29 -27.51 16.06
CA GLN A 190 0.54 -28.15 17.34
C GLN A 190 0.26 -29.66 17.32
N ARG A 191 0.94 -30.43 16.47
CA ARG A 191 0.88 -31.90 16.55
C ARG A 191 1.75 -32.42 17.69
N GLY A 192 1.25 -32.39 18.94
CA GLY A 192 1.82 -33.14 20.06
C GLY A 192 1.52 -32.55 21.45
N GLY A 193 0.92 -33.36 22.32
CA GLY A 193 0.47 -32.99 23.66
C GLY A 193 1.54 -32.50 24.65
N PHE A 194 1.09 -32.04 25.82
CA PHE A 194 1.81 -31.62 27.05
C PHE A 194 3.04 -30.66 26.93
N ARG A 195 3.60 -30.38 25.74
CA ARG A 195 4.70 -29.41 25.54
C ARG A 195 4.27 -27.93 25.63
N ARG A 196 2.98 -27.66 25.83
CA ARG A 196 2.39 -26.30 25.88
C ARG A 196 2.86 -25.41 27.04
N LEU A 197 3.42 -25.96 28.11
CA LEU A 197 3.73 -25.19 29.33
C LEU A 197 5.13 -24.55 29.35
N PHE A 198 6.03 -24.90 28.42
CA PHE A 198 7.44 -24.49 28.52
C PHE A 198 8.09 -23.96 27.22
N MET A 199 7.37 -23.79 26.10
CA MET A 199 7.97 -23.27 24.87
C MET A 199 7.39 -21.91 24.42
N PRO A 200 8.25 -20.91 24.12
CA PRO A 200 7.81 -19.61 23.65
C PRO A 200 7.34 -19.70 22.19
N LYS A 201 6.01 -19.79 21.97
CA LYS A 201 5.30 -19.61 20.67
C LYS A 201 6.20 -19.76 19.43
N ASP A 202 6.53 -21.00 19.06
CA ASP A 202 7.39 -21.32 17.91
C ASP A 202 6.76 -20.83 16.60
N ARG A 203 7.18 -19.65 16.15
CA ARG A 203 6.86 -19.11 14.83
C ARG A 203 8.09 -19.21 13.97
N LYS A 204 8.02 -20.01 12.92
CA LYS A 204 9.11 -20.07 11.95
C LYS A 204 8.98 -18.90 11.00
N VAL A 205 10.07 -18.16 10.84
CA VAL A 205 10.20 -17.05 9.91
C VAL A 205 10.50 -17.64 8.55
N PHE A 206 9.63 -17.39 7.57
CA PHE A 206 9.81 -17.92 6.22
C PHE A 206 10.04 -16.84 5.17
N PHE A 207 9.58 -15.62 5.41
CA PHE A 207 9.91 -14.43 4.64
C PHE A 207 10.40 -13.37 5.62
N ASP A 208 11.55 -12.76 5.36
CA ASP A 208 12.06 -11.64 6.15
C ASP A 208 12.95 -10.76 5.28
N GLU A 209 12.33 -9.75 4.68
CA GLU A 209 12.99 -8.87 3.72
C GLU A 209 12.89 -7.41 4.13
N SER A 210 13.93 -6.66 3.78
CA SER A 210 14.08 -5.25 4.08
C SER A 210 14.07 -4.45 2.80
N PHE A 211 13.22 -3.42 2.74
CA PHE A 211 13.01 -2.61 1.56
C PHE A 211 13.23 -1.14 1.87
N ASP A 212 13.59 -0.38 0.83
CA ASP A 212 13.50 1.06 0.88
C ASP A 212 12.02 1.49 0.87
N PRO A 213 11.51 2.10 1.95
CA PRO A 213 10.10 2.49 2.05
C PRO A 213 9.69 3.53 1.00
N VAL A 214 10.63 4.31 0.47
CA VAL A 214 10.34 5.32 -0.55
C VAL A 214 10.17 4.67 -1.91
N ALA A 215 10.96 3.63 -2.21
CA ALA A 215 10.84 2.88 -3.45
C ALA A 215 9.57 2.00 -3.49
N LEU A 216 9.02 1.64 -2.32
CA LEU A 216 7.75 0.90 -2.22
C LEU A 216 6.51 1.76 -2.47
N LEU A 217 6.60 3.09 -2.48
CA LEU A 217 5.41 3.94 -2.65
C LEU A 217 4.76 3.72 -4.02
N GLY A 218 3.47 3.42 -4.03
CA GLY A 218 2.73 3.13 -5.25
C GLY A 218 3.04 1.77 -5.87
N PHE A 219 3.83 0.92 -5.19
CA PHE A 219 4.10 -0.43 -5.65
C PHE A 219 2.83 -1.30 -5.60
N GLU A 220 2.58 -2.02 -6.68
CA GLU A 220 1.53 -3.02 -6.80
C GLU A 220 2.13 -4.27 -7.45
N GLY A 221 2.07 -5.39 -6.74
CA GLY A 221 2.68 -6.64 -7.18
C GLY A 221 3.02 -7.56 -6.02
N SER A 222 3.93 -8.50 -6.24
CA SER A 222 4.35 -9.43 -5.19
C SER A 222 5.74 -9.06 -4.67
N LEU A 223 5.86 -8.94 -3.35
CA LEU A 223 7.17 -8.97 -2.71
C LEU A 223 7.66 -10.42 -2.68
N LEU A 224 8.84 -10.63 -3.26
CA LEU A 224 9.53 -11.91 -3.28
C LEU A 224 10.68 -11.86 -2.28
N GLY A 225 10.87 -12.92 -1.53
CA GLY A 225 11.90 -13.01 -0.51
C GLY A 225 12.44 -14.41 -0.36
N LYS A 226 13.29 -14.58 0.65
CA LYS A 226 13.74 -15.92 1.08
C LYS A 226 12.55 -16.85 1.26
N GLY A 227 12.77 -18.14 0.96
CA GLY A 227 11.76 -19.18 1.17
C GLY A 227 10.80 -19.43 0.01
N ASP A 228 10.90 -18.68 -1.08
CA ASP A 228 9.98 -18.73 -2.24
C ASP A 228 8.53 -18.40 -1.83
N ILE A 229 8.37 -17.53 -0.83
CA ILE A 229 7.08 -16.94 -0.47
C ILE A 229 6.88 -15.68 -1.29
N GLU A 230 5.71 -15.60 -1.91
CA GLU A 230 5.20 -14.42 -2.56
C GLU A 230 4.18 -13.76 -1.63
N MET A 231 4.38 -12.48 -1.35
CA MET A 231 3.43 -11.66 -0.60
C MET A 231 2.85 -10.60 -1.54
N PRO A 232 1.64 -10.82 -2.10
CA PRO A 232 0.96 -9.83 -2.91
C PRO A 232 0.64 -8.60 -2.07
N ILE A 233 1.06 -7.43 -2.53
CA ILE A 233 0.79 -6.15 -1.88
C ILE A 233 0.40 -5.06 -2.88
N ALA A 234 -0.43 -4.13 -2.42
CA ALA A 234 -0.54 -2.80 -3.01
C ALA A 234 -0.22 -1.74 -1.94
N VAL A 235 0.63 -0.77 -2.28
CA VAL A 235 1.13 0.25 -1.35
C VAL A 235 0.53 1.60 -1.69
N ARG A 236 -0.34 2.10 -0.80
CA ARG A 236 -0.98 3.41 -0.91
C ARG A 236 -0.37 4.40 0.07
N LEU A 237 -0.47 5.69 -0.25
CA LEU A 237 -0.05 6.77 0.62
C LEU A 237 -1.23 7.67 0.95
N TRP A 238 -1.45 7.94 2.24
CA TRP A 238 -2.48 8.85 2.69
C TRP A 238 -1.93 9.99 3.56
N PRO A 239 -2.61 11.15 3.54
CA PRO A 239 -2.29 12.26 4.43
C PRO A 239 -2.55 11.91 5.90
N THR A 240 -3.62 11.15 6.15
CA THR A 240 -4.10 10.75 7.47
C THR A 240 -4.59 9.29 7.44
N PRO A 241 -4.62 8.57 8.57
CA PRO A 241 -4.91 7.13 8.57
C PRO A 241 -6.39 6.81 8.27
N ASP A 242 -7.30 7.74 8.59
CA ASP A 242 -8.74 7.64 8.34
C ASP A 242 -9.10 7.63 6.83
N CYS A 243 -8.23 8.17 5.96
CA CYS A 243 -8.45 8.13 4.52
C CYS A 243 -8.55 6.70 3.98
N GLU A 244 -7.82 5.75 4.55
CA GLU A 244 -7.92 4.35 4.11
C GLU A 244 -9.29 3.76 4.44
N THR A 245 -9.86 4.08 5.60
CA THR A 245 -11.21 3.63 5.97
C THR A 245 -12.24 4.12 4.96
N LEU A 246 -12.21 5.42 4.65
CA LEU A 246 -13.10 6.01 3.63
C LEU A 246 -12.89 5.36 2.25
N TYR A 247 -11.65 5.03 1.91
CA TYR A 247 -11.35 4.38 0.64
C TYR A 247 -11.93 2.96 0.57
N GLN A 248 -11.82 2.18 1.65
CA GLN A 248 -12.41 0.83 1.74
C GLN A 248 -13.94 0.88 1.69
N GLU A 249 -14.58 1.89 2.29
CA GLU A 249 -16.02 2.11 2.19
C GLU A 249 -16.45 2.35 0.73
N LEU A 250 -15.73 3.20 -0.01
CA LEU A 250 -15.99 3.43 -1.44
C LEU A 250 -15.80 2.18 -2.28
N LEU A 251 -14.78 1.38 -2.00
CA LEU A 251 -14.56 0.09 -2.67
C LEU A 251 -15.74 -0.86 -2.42
N ALA A 252 -16.20 -0.97 -1.17
CA ALA A 252 -17.33 -1.81 -0.82
C ALA A 252 -18.64 -1.36 -1.50
N GLU A 253 -18.91 -0.05 -1.54
CA GLU A 253 -20.06 0.52 -2.26
C GLU A 253 -20.01 0.20 -3.75
N SER A 254 -18.85 0.37 -4.39
CA SER A 254 -18.67 0.09 -5.81
C SER A 254 -18.88 -1.39 -6.15
N ALA A 255 -18.38 -2.31 -5.31
CA ALA A 255 -18.58 -3.74 -5.44
C ALA A 255 -20.05 -4.12 -5.27
N PHE A 256 -20.74 -3.49 -4.31
CA PHE A 256 -22.17 -3.69 -4.10
C PHE A 256 -22.99 -3.27 -5.32
N ILE A 257 -22.73 -2.09 -5.89
CA ILE A 257 -23.40 -1.60 -7.11
C ILE A 257 -23.13 -2.54 -8.29
N SER A 258 -21.89 -3.02 -8.45
CA SER A 258 -21.56 -3.98 -9.53
C SER A 258 -22.32 -5.29 -9.39
N SER A 259 -22.45 -5.81 -8.17
CA SER A 259 -23.18 -7.05 -7.88
C SER A 259 -24.70 -6.90 -8.06
N SER A 260 -25.29 -5.77 -7.68
CA SER A 260 -26.72 -5.50 -7.83
C SER A 260 -27.13 -5.27 -9.28
N VAL A 261 -26.33 -4.55 -10.06
CA VAL A 261 -26.54 -4.37 -11.51
C VAL A 261 -26.45 -5.69 -12.27
N SER A 262 -25.53 -6.58 -11.87
CA SER A 262 -25.42 -7.93 -12.46
C SER A 262 -26.66 -8.79 -12.16
N THR A 263 -27.25 -8.63 -10.97
CA THR A 263 -28.46 -9.34 -10.57
C THR A 263 -29.71 -8.79 -11.26
N GLU A 264 -29.81 -7.47 -11.45
CA GLU A 264 -30.89 -6.83 -12.21
C GLU A 264 -30.83 -7.13 -13.72
N LEU A 265 -29.64 -7.25 -14.32
CA LEU A 265 -29.48 -7.66 -15.72
C LEU A 265 -29.86 -9.13 -15.94
N TYR A 266 -29.60 -10.00 -14.95
CA TYR A 266 -30.11 -11.38 -14.95
C TYR A 266 -31.63 -11.45 -14.71
N GLY A 267 -32.19 -10.58 -13.86
CA GLY A 267 -33.63 -10.46 -13.65
C GLY A 267 -34.38 -9.94 -14.88
N LYS A 268 -33.82 -8.94 -15.57
CA LYS A 268 -34.39 -8.37 -16.81
C LYS A 268 -34.18 -9.27 -18.05
N SER A 269 -33.21 -10.19 -18.04
CA SER A 269 -33.10 -11.22 -19.09
C SER A 269 -34.12 -12.35 -18.94
N LYS A 270 -34.73 -12.54 -17.77
CA LYS A 270 -35.84 -13.50 -17.59
C LYS A 270 -37.22 -12.93 -17.93
N GLU A 271 -37.37 -11.61 -18.01
CA GLU A 271 -38.63 -10.97 -18.45
C GLU A 271 -38.68 -10.67 -19.95
N LYS A 272 -37.69 -11.12 -20.74
CA LYS A 272 -37.66 -10.97 -22.21
C LYS A 272 -37.47 -12.29 -22.95
N LEU A 273 -38.14 -13.34 -22.49
CA LEU A 273 -38.38 -14.59 -23.23
C LEU A 273 -39.83 -15.06 -23.08
N VAL A 274 -40.78 -14.19 -23.42
CA VAL A 274 -42.09 -14.61 -23.93
C VAL A 274 -42.41 -13.66 -25.08
N ASN A 275 -42.89 -14.23 -26.19
CA ASN A 275 -43.17 -13.59 -27.48
C ASN A 275 -41.97 -13.36 -28.41
N CYS A 276 -41.48 -14.46 -29.01
CA CYS A 276 -41.11 -14.48 -30.42
C CYS A 276 -41.22 -15.90 -31.01
N GLY A 277 -42.21 -16.08 -31.90
CA GLY A 277 -42.29 -17.13 -32.92
C GLY A 277 -42.95 -18.44 -32.47
N LEU A 278 -43.68 -19.16 -33.32
CA LEU A 278 -43.99 -18.99 -34.74
C LEU A 278 -45.02 -20.07 -35.07
N SER A 279 -45.90 -19.77 -36.02
CA SER A 279 -46.74 -20.75 -36.69
C SER A 279 -45.94 -21.93 -37.23
N THR A 280 -46.41 -23.15 -36.99
CA THR A 280 -46.16 -24.28 -37.88
C THR A 280 -47.49 -25.01 -38.10
N GLY A 281 -48.00 -24.94 -39.32
CA GLY A 281 -49.16 -25.70 -39.76
C GLY A 281 -48.87 -27.20 -39.84
N GLY A 282 -49.93 -28.00 -39.67
CA GLY A 282 -50.00 -29.42 -39.96
C GLY A 282 -51.42 -29.74 -40.45
N VAL A 283 -51.52 -30.58 -41.47
CA VAL A 283 -52.55 -30.62 -42.53
C VAL A 283 -53.68 -31.65 -42.21
N PRO A 284 -54.50 -32.18 -43.15
CA PRO A 284 -55.96 -32.00 -43.25
C PRO A 284 -56.83 -33.24 -42.92
N GLY A 285 -58.16 -33.04 -42.84
CA GLY A 285 -59.12 -33.93 -43.52
C GLY A 285 -60.15 -34.73 -42.70
N ARG A 286 -61.42 -34.48 -43.07
CA ARG A 286 -62.56 -35.43 -43.24
C ARG A 286 -63.33 -35.93 -41.98
N SER A 287 -64.62 -35.52 -41.86
CA SER A 287 -65.88 -36.27 -42.16
C SER A 287 -66.42 -36.98 -40.89
N ASP A 288 -67.69 -37.01 -40.49
CA ASP A 288 -69.01 -36.91 -41.13
C ASP A 288 -70.09 -36.55 -40.08
N SER A 289 -71.29 -36.20 -40.59
CA SER A 289 -72.63 -36.14 -39.95
C SER A 289 -73.06 -34.85 -39.23
#